data_AF-X5DMC4-F1
#
_entry.id   AF-X5DMC4-F1
#
_cell.length_a   1.000
_cell.length_b   1.000
_cell.length_c   1.000
_cell.angle_alpha   90.00
_cell.angle_beta   90.00
_cell.angle_gamma   90.00
#
_symmetry.space_group_name_H-M   'P 1'
#
loop_
_entity.id
_entity.type
_entity.pdbx_description
1 polymer ?
#
loop_
_entity_poly.entity_id
_entity_poly.type
_entity_poly.pdbx_seq_one_letter_code
_entity_poly.pdbx_strand_id
1 'polypeptide(L)' 'MDIQALKLDLVTKILKTEKSSLLIQIEKLFEKENDQDWWDQLPDEVQQSILEGVENIKQREMYSHDQIVREAKQKYGF' A
#
# COMPACT_ATOMS: atom_id res chain seq x y z
N MET A 1 -22.12 -20.47 -11.55
CA MET A 1 -22.41 -19.20 -12.26
C MET A 1 -21.55 -19.15 -13.49
N ASP A 2 -22.12 -18.86 -14.65
CA ASP A 2 -21.34 -18.64 -15.87
C ASP A 2 -20.76 -17.22 -15.84
N ILE A 3 -19.43 -17.14 -15.73
CA ILE A 3 -18.70 -15.87 -15.69
C ILE A 3 -18.90 -15.07 -16.99
N GLN A 4 -19.09 -15.75 -18.13
CA GLN A 4 -19.31 -15.09 -19.41
C GLN A 4 -20.69 -14.41 -19.44
N ALA A 5 -21.71 -15.09 -18.93
CA ALA A 5 -23.05 -14.52 -18.78
C ALA A 5 -23.06 -13.29 -17.85
N LEU A 6 -22.29 -13.35 -16.76
CA LEU A 6 -22.16 -12.22 -15.82
C LEU A 6 -21.49 -11.01 -16.47
N LYS A 7 -20.43 -11.21 -17.26
CA LYS A 7 -19.74 -10.12 -17.97
C LYS A 7 -20.67 -9.40 -18.95
N LEU A 8 -21.44 -10.16 -19.73
CA LEU A 8 -22.41 -9.60 -20.69
C LEU A 8 -23.50 -8.78 -20.00
N ASP A 9 -24.01 -9.25 -18.85
CA ASP A 9 -25.01 -8.54 -18.06
C ASP A 9 -24.47 -7.21 -17.51
N LEU A 10 -23.24 -7.20 -16.99
CA LEU A 10 -22.59 -6.00 -16.48
C LEU A 10 -22.35 -4.96 -17.58
N VAL A 11 -21.84 -5.37 -18.74
CA VAL A 11 -21.67 -4.46 -19.91
C VAL A 11 -23.00 -3.85 -20.31
N THR A 12 -24.06 -4.66 -20.36
CA THR A 12 -25.40 -4.18 -20.72
C THR A 12 -25.93 -3.16 -19.72
N LYS A 13 -25.70 -3.37 -18.42
CA LYS A 13 -26.12 -2.43 -17.35
C LYS A 13 -25.34 -1.12 -17.40
N ILE A 14 -24.03 -1.18 -17.66
CA ILE A 14 -23.17 0.00 -17.81
C ILE A 14 -23.61 0.83 -19.02
N LEU A 15 -23.86 0.20 -20.18
CA LEU A 15 -24.29 0.91 -21.39
C LEU A 15 -25.67 1.56 -21.25
N LYS A 16 -26.55 1.01 -20.41
CA LYS A 16 -27.90 1.54 -20.18
C LYS A 16 -27.97 2.61 -19.09
N THR A 17 -26.91 2.82 -18.31
CA THR A 17 -26.96 3.79 -17.21
C THR A 17 -26.53 5.17 -17.70
N GLU A 18 -27.36 6.17 -17.45
CA GLU A 18 -27.04 7.58 -17.74
C GLU A 18 -26.46 8.32 -16.53
N LYS A 19 -26.44 7.65 -15.37
CA LYS A 19 -25.98 8.25 -14.10
C LYS A 19 -24.46 8.25 -14.03
N SER A 20 -23.85 9.35 -14.46
CA SER A 20 -22.39 9.56 -14.43
C SER A 20 -21.75 9.24 -13.06
N SER A 21 -22.40 9.57 -11.94
CA SER A 21 -21.87 9.26 -10.62
C SER A 21 -21.69 7.77 -10.34
N LEU A 22 -22.52 6.91 -10.96
CA LEU A 22 -22.43 5.46 -10.81
C LEU A 22 -21.31 4.91 -11.69
N LEU A 23 -21.14 5.43 -12.90
CA LEU A 23 -20.05 5.07 -13.80
C LEU A 23 -18.67 5.37 -13.19
N ILE A 24 -18.51 6.55 -12.57
CA ILE A 24 -17.27 6.95 -11.87
C ILE A 24 -16.96 6.00 -10.69
N GLN A 25 -17.99 5.54 -9.97
CA GLN A 25 -17.77 4.59 -8.87
C GLN A 25 -17.33 3.22 -9.39
N ILE A 26 -17.90 2.76 -10.50
CA ILE A 26 -17.53 1.50 -11.15
C ILE A 26 -16.09 1.57 -11.66
N GLU A 27 -15.71 2.68 -12.31
CA GLU A 27 -14.33 2.93 -12.76
C GLU A 27 -13.33 2.84 -11.60
N LYS A 28 -13.59 3.52 -10.48
CA LYS A 28 -12.75 3.44 -9.27
C LYS A 28 -12.62 2.04 -8.68
N LEU A 29 -13.64 1.19 -8.83
CA LEU A 29 -13.56 -0.20 -8.36
C LEU A 29 -12.59 -1.01 -9.22
N PHE A 30 -12.59 -0.78 -10.54
CA PHE A 30 -11.62 -1.41 -11.44
C PHE A 30 -10.21 -0.84 -11.28
N GLU A 31 -10.06 0.44 -10.99
CA GLU A 31 -8.76 1.05 -10.66
C GLU A 31 -8.18 0.45 -9.38
N LYS A 32 -8.98 0.28 -8.32
CA LYS A 32 -8.54 -0.36 -7.07
C LYS A 32 -8.12 -1.81 -7.20
N GLU A 33 -8.64 -2.54 -8.21
CA GLU A 33 -8.17 -3.90 -8.51
C GLU A 33 -6.85 -3.90 -9.30
N ASN A 34 -6.51 -2.81 -10.00
CA ASN A 34 -5.31 -2.65 -10.82
C ASN A 34 -4.18 -1.87 -10.12
N ASP A 35 -4.49 -1.12 -9.06
CA ASP A 35 -3.48 -0.60 -8.15
C ASP A 35 -2.84 -1.82 -7.49
N GLN A 36 -1.72 -2.26 -8.07
CA GLN A 36 -0.70 -2.94 -7.28
C GLN A 36 -0.55 -2.14 -6.00
N ASP A 37 -0.71 -2.83 -4.86
CA ASP A 37 -0.64 -2.21 -3.55
C ASP A 37 0.60 -1.29 -3.55
N TRP A 38 0.52 -0.09 -2.98
CA TRP A 38 1.67 0.82 -2.95
C TRP A 38 2.91 0.11 -2.40
N TRP A 39 2.69 -0.90 -1.55
CA TRP A 39 3.68 -1.87 -1.07
C TRP A 39 4.43 -2.59 -2.21
N ASP A 40 3.70 -3.14 -3.18
CA ASP A 40 4.23 -3.87 -4.34
C ASP A 40 4.99 -2.95 -5.31
N GLN A 41 4.77 -1.63 -5.22
CA GLN A 41 5.46 -0.62 -6.03
C GLN A 41 6.78 -0.14 -5.39
N LEU A 42 7.05 -0.50 -4.13
CA LEU A 42 8.30 -0.11 -3.46
C LEU A 42 9.49 -0.92 -3.98
N PRO A 43 10.68 -0.31 -4.11
CA PRO A 43 11.91 -1.06 -4.34
C PRO A 43 12.14 -2.10 -3.24
N ASP A 44 12.68 -3.26 -3.60
CA ASP A 44 12.95 -4.37 -2.66
C ASP A 44 13.73 -3.91 -1.42
N GLU A 45 14.74 -3.06 -1.62
CA GLU A 45 15.56 -2.50 -0.53
C GLU A 45 14.72 -1.72 0.50
N VAL A 46 13.72 -0.97 0.03
CA VAL A 46 12.82 -0.19 0.90
C VAL A 46 11.88 -1.12 1.65
N GLN A 47 11.33 -2.13 0.98
CA GLN A 47 10.49 -3.14 1.64
C GLN A 47 11.27 -3.88 2.73
N GLN A 48 12.52 -4.29 2.45
CA GLN A 48 13.40 -4.95 3.42
C GLN A 48 13.69 -4.06 4.62
N SER A 49 14.02 -2.77 4.40
CA SER A 49 14.27 -1.82 5.48
C SER A 49 13.04 -1.61 6.38
N ILE A 50 11.84 -1.57 5.80
CA ILE A 50 10.59 -1.46 6.57
C ILE A 50 10.36 -2.74 7.39
N LEU A 51 10.53 -3.93 6.81
CA LEU A 51 10.37 -5.21 7.51
C LEU A 51 11.38 -5.36 8.66
N GLU A 52 12.64 -4.97 8.45
CA GLU A 52 13.66 -4.92 9.49
C GLU A 52 13.24 -3.98 10.63
N GLY A 53 12.77 -2.77 10.30
CA GLY A 53 12.27 -1.82 11.30
C GLY A 53 11.11 -2.38 12.14
N VAL A 54 10.18 -3.10 11.52
CA VAL A 54 9.07 -3.79 12.21
C VAL A 54 9.59 -4.86 13.18
N GLU A 55 10.60 -5.63 12.78
CA GLU A 55 11.20 -6.64 13.65
C GLU A 55 11.97 -6.00 14.81
N ASN A 56 12.75 -4.93 14.56
CA ASN A 56 13.46 -4.19 15.59
C ASN A 56 12.49 -3.62 16.65
N ILE A 57 11.30 -3.15 16.23
CA ILE A 57 10.25 -2.71 17.15
C ILE A 57 9.79 -3.86 18.06
N LYS A 58 9.56 -5.05 17.51
CA LYS A 58 9.14 -6.24 18.29
C LYS A 58 10.22 -6.68 19.27
N GLN A 59 11.48 -6.64 18.86
CA GLN A 59 12.63 -6.98 19.69
C GLN A 59 13.00 -5.87 20.69
N ARG A 60 12.27 -4.74 20.68
CA ARG A 60 12.54 -3.52 21.48
C ARG A 60 13.93 -2.93 21.23
N GLU A 61 14.49 -3.17 20.04
CA GLU A 61 15.74 -2.62 19.55
C GLU A 61 15.51 -1.22 18.96
N MET A 62 14.87 -0.36 19.74
CA MET A 62 14.59 1.02 19.36
C MET A 62 15.36 1.96 20.27
N TYR A 63 16.00 2.95 19.66
CA TYR A 63 16.68 4.01 20.36
C TYR A 63 16.05 5.34 19.99
N SER A 64 15.82 6.19 20.99
CA SER A 64 15.43 7.56 20.72
C SER A 64 16.60 8.33 20.12
N HIS A 65 16.29 9.38 19.36
CA HIS A 65 17.29 10.28 18.81
C HIS A 65 18.25 10.80 19.89
N ASP A 66 17.71 11.21 21.05
CA ASP A 66 18.52 11.70 22.17
C ASP A 66 19.46 10.64 22.76
N GLN A 67 19.03 9.37 22.80
CA GLN A 67 19.89 8.27 23.25
C GLN A 67 21.07 8.10 22.29
N ILE A 68 20.81 7.99 20.99
CA ILE A 68 21.86 7.83 19.96
C ILE A 68 22.81 9.02 19.95
N VAL A 69 22.31 10.25 20.02
CA VAL A 69 23.15 11.46 20.03
C VAL A 69 24.06 11.49 21.26
N ARG A 70 23.55 11.12 22.45
CA ARG A 70 24.38 11.06 23.66
C ARG A 70 25.45 9.98 23.55
N GLU A 71 25.10 8.78 23.10
CA GLU A 71 26.04 7.67 22.94
C GLU A 71 27.13 7.99 21.90
N ALA A 72 26.74 8.58 20.76
CA ALA A 72 27.67 8.99 19.73
C ALA A 72 28.66 10.06 20.22
N LYS A 73 28.19 11.06 20.97
CA LYS A 73 29.04 12.07 21.61
C LYS A 73 30.01 11.46 22.62
N GLN A 74 29.54 10.53 23.45
CA GLN A 74 30.40 9.85 24.43
C GLN A 74 31.46 8.96 23.77
N LYS A 75 31.11 8.28 22.67
CA LYS A 75 31.99 7.29 22.02
C LYS A 75 32.99 7.92 21.05
N TYR A 76 32.60 8.97 20.34
CA TYR A 76 33.41 9.56 19.27
C TYR A 76 33.84 11.01 19.53
N GLY A 77 33.37 11.63 20.62
CA GLY A 77 33.96 12.86 21.16
C GLY A 77 33.82 14.13 20.32
N PHE A 78 32.74 14.27 19.54
CA PHE A 78 32.42 15.53 18.87
C PHE A 78 31.97 16.62 19.85
#